data_AF-A0AAN6MG44-F1
#
_entry.id   AF-A0AAN6MG44-F1
#
_cell.length_a   1.000
_cell.length_b   1.000
_cell.length_c   1.000
_cell.angle_alpha   90.00
_cell.angle_beta   90.00
_cell.angle_gamma   90.00
#
_symmetry.space_group_name_H-M   'P 1'
#
loop_
_entity.id
_entity.type
_entity.pdbx_description
1 polymer ?
#
loop_
_entity_poly.entity_id
_entity_poly.type
_entity_poly.pdbx_seq_one_letter_code
_entity_poly.pdbx_strand_id
1 'polypeptide(L)'
;MEFLNKVTAQKFDGFEVHTFQINVPIGDCAIHLLVKDAPRYPTATGFDITKPLSEQAIAGKARLFQKPQHRRVVGAGKHGTVFRAILFDGGHDNTGAKYDGRVSAARIEKVIRKVIEKRYIIDNHDSTKGGDTQLVFDSWVVTHWDKDHYCGSLTMIRNDVYQRWFDKKPARCSYFKYDAQGNCLSVMYCPAWD
;
A
#
# COMPACT_ATOMS: atom_id res chain seq x y z
N MET A 1 14.69 -10.71 6.98
CA MET A 1 13.25 -10.83 7.24
C MET A 1 12.53 -10.46 5.95
N GLU A 2 12.05 -11.46 5.20
CA GLU A 2 11.33 -11.25 3.94
C GLU A 2 9.95 -10.66 4.24
N PHE A 3 9.59 -9.57 3.55
CA PHE A 3 8.21 -9.11 3.53
C PHE A 3 7.36 -10.17 2.85
N LEU A 4 6.48 -10.82 3.61
CA LEU A 4 5.51 -11.76 3.10
C LEU A 4 4.45 -10.97 2.31
N ASN A 5 4.80 -10.63 1.07
CA ASN A 5 3.91 -9.93 0.14
C ASN A 5 2.86 -10.93 -0.36
N LYS A 6 1.78 -11.13 0.39
CA LYS A 6 0.61 -11.83 -0.15
C LYS A 6 -0.15 -10.87 -1.06
N VAL A 7 0.28 -10.80 -2.32
CA VAL A 7 -0.48 -10.11 -3.37
C VAL A 7 -1.72 -10.95 -3.66
N THR A 8 -2.88 -10.51 -3.18
CA THR A 8 -4.16 -11.10 -3.56
C THR A 8 -4.73 -10.26 -4.69
N ALA A 9 -4.43 -10.62 -5.93
CA ALA A 9 -4.91 -9.89 -7.10
C ALA A 9 -6.34 -10.34 -7.45
N GLN A 10 -7.32 -9.47 -7.23
CA GLN A 10 -8.64 -9.58 -7.84
C GLN A 10 -8.67 -8.67 -9.08
N LYS A 11 -9.02 -9.22 -10.24
CA LYS A 11 -9.03 -8.50 -11.52
C LYS A 11 -10.39 -7.92 -11.84
N PHE A 12 -10.42 -6.64 -12.16
CA PHE A 12 -11.59 -5.94 -12.69
C PHE A 12 -11.12 -4.99 -13.79
N ASP A 13 -11.59 -5.14 -15.02
CA ASP A 13 -11.35 -4.20 -16.14
C ASP A 13 -9.90 -3.71 -16.32
N GLY A 14 -8.92 -4.62 -16.21
CA GLY A 14 -7.50 -4.29 -16.37
C GLY A 14 -6.82 -3.69 -15.12
N PHE A 15 -7.55 -3.65 -13.99
CA PHE A 15 -7.02 -3.29 -12.68
C PHE A 15 -6.82 -4.52 -11.79
N GLU A 16 -5.82 -4.42 -10.91
CA GLU A 16 -5.54 -5.37 -9.83
C GLU A 16 -5.41 -4.60 -8.50
N VAL A 17 -5.87 -5.19 -7.41
CA VAL A 17 -5.59 -4.67 -6.05
C VAL A 17 -4.37 -5.37 -5.48
N HIS A 18 -3.35 -4.61 -5.10
CA HIS A 18 -2.17 -5.13 -4.44
C HIS A 18 -2.13 -4.63 -2.99
N THR A 19 -2.11 -5.57 -2.04
CA THR A 19 -2.06 -5.27 -0.61
C THR A 19 -0.67 -5.53 -0.05
N PHE A 20 -0.16 -4.56 0.71
CA PHE A 20 1.07 -4.66 1.49
C PHE A 20 0.71 -4.61 2.96
N GLN A 21 0.72 -5.78 3.61
CA GLN A 21 0.64 -5.86 5.06
C GLN A 21 2.01 -5.47 5.64
N ILE A 22 2.03 -4.42 6.45
CA ILE A 22 3.25 -3.86 7.01
C ILE A 22 3.40 -4.45 8.41
N ASN A 23 4.46 -5.25 8.59
CA ASN A 23 4.79 -5.76 9.91
C ASN A 23 5.15 -4.56 10.81
N VAL A 24 4.24 -4.13 11.67
CA VAL A 24 4.44 -3.13 12.73
C VAL A 24 4.52 -3.85 14.09
N PRO A 25 5.11 -3.25 15.13
CA PRO A 25 5.27 -3.95 16.41
C PRO A 25 3.93 -4.32 17.07
N ILE A 26 2.95 -3.41 17.06
CA ILE A 26 1.60 -3.59 17.62
C ILE A 26 0.59 -2.95 16.68
N GLY A 27 -0.61 -3.56 16.59
CA GLY A 27 -1.73 -3.09 15.78
C GLY A 27 -1.61 -3.48 14.31
N ASP A 28 -2.50 -2.91 13.51
CA ASP A 28 -2.57 -3.17 12.07
C ASP A 28 -1.96 -2.02 11.27
N CYS A 29 -1.40 -2.36 10.11
CA CYS A 29 -0.98 -1.37 9.13
C CYS A 29 -0.88 -2.01 7.75
N ALA A 30 -1.55 -1.40 6.77
CA ALA A 30 -1.52 -1.88 5.40
C ALA A 30 -1.52 -0.75 4.38
N ILE A 31 -0.97 -1.02 3.20
CA ILE A 31 -1.12 -0.16 2.03
C ILE A 31 -1.83 -0.95 0.94
N HIS A 32 -2.94 -0.41 0.43
CA HIS A 32 -3.66 -0.95 -0.71
C HIS A 32 -3.38 -0.10 -1.94
N LEU A 33 -2.94 -0.75 -3.02
CA LEU A 33 -2.72 -0.12 -4.32
C LEU A 33 -3.75 -0.64 -5.32
N LEU A 34 -4.40 0.26 -6.03
CA LEU A 34 -5.12 -0.07 -7.25
C LEU A 34 -4.15 0.11 -8.42
N VAL A 35 -3.80 -0.98 -9.09
CA VAL A 35 -2.75 -1.04 -10.11
C VAL A 35 -3.37 -1.30 -11.47
N LYS A 36 -3.05 -0.46 -12.44
CA LYS A 36 -3.42 -0.62 -13.85
C LYS A 36 -2.29 -1.27 -14.64
N ASP A 37 -2.65 -2.01 -15.69
CA ASP A 37 -1.69 -2.62 -16.62
C ASP A 37 -0.67 -3.53 -15.92
N ALA A 38 -1.11 -4.17 -14.83
CA ALA A 38 -0.30 -5.14 -14.11
C ALA A 38 0.07 -6.27 -15.08
N PRO A 39 1.37 -6.63 -15.18
CA PRO A 39 1.78 -7.71 -16.07
C PRO A 39 0.99 -8.95 -15.68
N ARG A 40 0.45 -9.66 -16.68
CA ARG A 40 -0.29 -10.90 -16.45
C ARG A 40 0.64 -11.86 -15.71
N TYR A 41 0.49 -11.97 -14.40
CA TYR A 41 1.05 -13.10 -13.69
C TYR A 41 0.47 -14.34 -14.38
N PRO A 42 1.29 -15.32 -14.81
CA PRO A 42 0.76 -16.60 -15.21
C PRO A 42 0.03 -17.12 -13.97
N THR A 43 -1.31 -17.10 -14.02
CA THR A 43 -2.15 -17.53 -12.91
C THR A 43 -1.73 -18.96 -12.61
N ALA A 44 -1.14 -19.19 -11.43
CA ALA A 44 -0.68 -20.53 -11.05
C ALA A 44 -1.87 -21.51 -10.99
N THR A 45 -3.07 -20.98 -10.91
CA THR A 45 -4.33 -21.67 -11.06
C THR A 45 -4.91 -21.29 -12.42
N GLY A 46 -5.16 -22.25 -13.30
CA GLY A 46 -5.99 -22.05 -14.50
C GLY A 46 -7.45 -21.79 -14.12
N PHE A 47 -7.68 -20.81 -13.25
CA PHE A 47 -8.98 -20.47 -12.69
C PHE A 47 -9.65 -19.52 -13.68
N ASP A 48 -10.37 -20.13 -14.61
CA ASP A 48 -11.19 -19.43 -15.58
C ASP A 48 -12.48 -18.97 -14.90
N ILE A 49 -12.49 -17.73 -14.41
CA ILE A 49 -13.63 -17.11 -13.69
C ILE A 49 -14.95 -17.12 -14.48
N THR A 50 -14.93 -17.43 -15.78
CA THR A 50 -16.14 -17.56 -16.60
C THR A 50 -16.80 -18.94 -16.46
N LYS A 51 -16.11 -19.93 -15.88
CA LYS A 51 -16.64 -21.27 -15.66
C LYS A 51 -17.22 -21.43 -14.25
N PRO A 52 -18.36 -22.12 -14.10
CA PRO A 52 -18.93 -22.39 -12.79
C PRO A 52 -17.96 -23.21 -11.92
N LEU A 53 -17.92 -22.92 -10.62
CA LEU A 53 -17.04 -23.54 -9.61
C LEU A 53 -17.08 -25.08 -9.64
N SER A 54 -18.21 -25.66 -10.03
CA SER A 54 -18.38 -27.11 -10.19
C SER A 54 -17.49 -27.72 -11.28
N GLU A 55 -17.22 -27.00 -12.37
CA GLU A 55 -16.35 -27.46 -13.46
C GLU A 55 -14.86 -27.33 -13.13
N GLN A 56 -14.51 -26.35 -12.29
CA GLN A 56 -13.12 -26.07 -11.91
C GLN A 56 -12.61 -27.05 -10.83
N ALA A 57 -13.50 -27.58 -9.99
CA ALA A 57 -13.16 -28.51 -8.91
C ALA A 57 -12.60 -29.85 -9.43
N ILE A 58 -12.92 -30.24 -10.66
CA ILE A 58 -12.47 -31.52 -11.24
C ILE A 58 -11.01 -31.43 -11.74
N ALA A 59 -10.57 -30.27 -12.22
CA ALA A 59 -9.19 -30.07 -12.69
C ALA A 59 -8.17 -29.81 -11.55
N GLY A 60 -8.64 -29.38 -10.36
CA GLY A 60 -7.78 -28.94 -9.26
C GLY A 60 -7.16 -30.05 -8.40
N LYS A 61 -7.73 -31.26 -8.38
CA LYS A 61 -7.29 -32.33 -7.46
C LYS A 61 -5.89 -32.89 -7.74
N ALA A 62 -5.33 -32.69 -8.94
CA ALA A 62 -4.01 -33.23 -9.29
C ALA A 62 -2.82 -32.31 -8.94
N ARG A 63 -3.02 -31.07 -8.47
CA ARG A 63 -1.93 -30.08 -8.28
C ARG A 63 -1.73 -29.57 -6.84
N LEU A 64 -2.50 -30.06 -5.88
CA LEU A 64 -2.55 -29.53 -4.50
C LEU A 64 -1.30 -29.78 -3.63
N PHE A 65 -0.30 -30.54 -4.10
CA PHE A 65 0.89 -30.90 -3.30
C PHE A 65 2.25 -30.59 -3.95
N GLN A 66 2.30 -29.77 -4.99
CA GLN A 66 3.60 -29.28 -5.44
C GLN A 66 4.06 -28.16 -4.49
N LYS A 67 5.12 -28.46 -3.69
CA LYS A 67 5.87 -27.44 -2.94
C LYS A 67 6.04 -26.22 -3.85
N PRO A 68 5.81 -24.99 -3.36
CA PRO A 68 5.94 -23.79 -4.17
C PRO A 68 7.36 -23.75 -4.72
N GLN A 69 7.53 -24.16 -5.98
CA GLN A 69 8.81 -24.04 -6.66
C GLN A 69 9.11 -22.55 -6.69
N HIS A 70 10.28 -22.18 -6.17
CA HIS A 70 10.79 -20.81 -6.15
C HIS A 70 10.48 -20.15 -7.49
N ARG A 71 9.46 -19.27 -7.47
CA ARG A 71 8.97 -18.61 -8.68
C ARG A 71 10.11 -17.75 -9.18
N ARG A 72 10.70 -18.16 -10.31
CA ARG A 72 11.75 -17.43 -11.01
C ARG A 72 11.24 -16.01 -11.20
N VAL A 73 11.91 -15.03 -10.60
CA VAL A 73 11.57 -13.61 -10.69
C VAL A 73 11.67 -13.23 -12.17
N VAL A 74 10.52 -13.12 -12.83
CA VAL A 74 10.43 -12.77 -14.25
C VAL A 74 10.78 -11.30 -14.39
N GLY A 75 12.05 -11.02 -14.70
CA GLY A 75 12.54 -9.73 -15.21
C GLY A 75 12.41 -8.53 -14.27
N ALA A 76 13.33 -7.57 -14.41
CA ALA A 76 13.30 -6.29 -13.69
C ALA A 76 12.20 -5.34 -14.20
N GLY A 77 11.03 -5.86 -14.57
CA GLY A 77 9.90 -5.08 -15.06
C GLY A 77 9.13 -4.46 -13.91
N LYS A 78 8.57 -3.27 -14.13
CA LYS A 78 7.62 -2.66 -13.20
C LYS A 78 6.34 -3.50 -13.14
N HIS A 79 5.73 -3.59 -11.97
CA HIS A 79 4.53 -4.38 -11.68
C HIS A 79 3.21 -3.71 -12.15
N GLY A 80 3.28 -2.78 -13.09
CA GLY A 80 2.17 -1.92 -13.51
C GLY A 80 2.25 -0.51 -12.93
N THR A 81 1.18 0.25 -13.17
CA THR A 81 1.05 1.66 -12.80
C THR A 81 0.08 1.81 -11.63
N VAL A 82 0.53 2.41 -10.52
CA VAL A 82 -0.34 2.72 -9.38
C VAL A 82 -1.28 3.85 -9.78
N PHE A 83 -2.57 3.54 -9.82
CA PHE A 83 -3.65 4.46 -10.12
C PHE A 83 -4.22 5.11 -8.84
N ARG A 84 -4.40 4.32 -7.78
CA ARG A 84 -4.81 4.78 -6.44
C ARG A 84 -4.01 4.11 -5.35
N ALA A 85 -3.83 4.80 -4.23
CA ALA A 85 -3.21 4.25 -3.04
C ALA A 85 -3.96 4.65 -1.77
N ILE A 86 -4.15 3.70 -0.86
CA ILE A 86 -4.80 3.90 0.44
C ILE A 86 -3.87 3.40 1.53
N LEU A 87 -3.65 4.23 2.55
CA LEU A 87 -2.98 3.83 3.80
C LEU A 87 -4.05 3.45 4.82
N PHE A 88 -3.99 2.23 5.33
CA PHE A 88 -4.78 1.75 6.45
C PHE A 88 -3.93 1.73 7.71
N ASP A 89 -4.44 2.35 8.76
CA ASP A 89 -3.89 2.38 10.09
C ASP A 89 -2.41 2.81 10.09
N GLY A 90 -1.58 2.25 10.97
CA GLY A 90 -0.30 2.88 11.29
C GLY A 90 0.56 2.12 12.29
N GLY A 91 -0.01 1.26 13.12
CA GLY A 91 0.74 0.56 14.15
C GLY A 91 1.16 1.44 15.33
N HIS A 92 1.74 0.80 16.35
CA HIS A 92 2.43 1.44 17.47
C HIS A 92 3.68 0.66 17.88
N ASP A 93 4.63 1.34 18.53
CA ASP A 93 5.98 0.82 18.77
C ASP A 93 6.11 -0.06 20.01
N ASN A 94 5.24 0.13 21.02
CA ASN A 94 5.34 -0.60 22.29
C ASN A 94 4.04 -0.59 23.12
N THR A 95 3.90 -1.49 24.09
CA THR A 95 2.89 -1.39 25.16
C THR A 95 3.44 -0.46 26.25
N GLY A 96 3.28 0.86 26.11
CA GLY A 96 3.78 1.81 27.11
C GLY A 96 3.22 3.21 26.96
N ALA A 97 3.39 4.05 27.98
CA ALA A 97 2.80 5.39 28.02
C ALA A 97 3.40 6.39 26.99
N LYS A 98 4.51 6.04 26.34
CA LYS A 98 5.17 6.91 25.37
C LYS A 98 4.59 6.69 23.99
N TYR A 99 3.94 7.73 23.48
CA TYR A 99 3.62 7.91 22.07
C TYR A 99 4.89 8.23 21.30
N ASP A 100 5.47 7.28 20.59
CA ASP A 100 6.48 7.66 19.60
C ASP A 100 6.16 7.20 18.18
N GLY A 101 5.67 5.97 17.96
CA GLY A 101 5.26 5.48 16.63
C GLY A 101 6.37 5.56 15.57
N ARG A 102 7.63 5.72 16.01
CA ARG A 102 8.80 6.02 15.18
C ARG A 102 9.24 4.80 14.39
N VAL A 103 9.29 3.63 15.03
CA VAL A 103 9.59 2.35 14.42
C VAL A 103 8.50 2.02 13.40
N SER A 104 7.23 2.17 13.76
CA SER A 104 6.10 1.92 12.88
C SER A 104 6.14 2.85 11.66
N ALA A 105 6.32 4.16 11.87
CA ALA A 105 6.53 5.14 10.80
C ALA A 105 7.69 4.75 9.87
N ALA A 106 8.86 4.41 10.43
CA ALA A 106 10.03 4.02 9.65
C ALA A 106 9.79 2.73 8.83
N ARG A 107 8.97 1.80 9.33
CA ARG A 107 8.58 0.59 8.59
C ARG A 107 7.64 0.91 7.44
N ILE A 108 6.67 1.81 7.65
CA ILE A 108 5.78 2.31 6.59
C ILE A 108 6.61 2.96 5.47
N GLU A 109 7.47 3.92 5.82
CA GLU A 109 8.34 4.61 4.86
C GLU A 109 9.26 3.65 4.12
N LYS A 110 9.82 2.65 4.81
CA LYS A 110 10.64 1.62 4.18
C LYS A 110 9.86 0.83 3.13
N VAL A 111 8.62 0.44 3.40
CA VAL A 111 7.77 -0.25 2.42
C VAL A 111 7.50 0.66 1.22
N ILE A 112 7.12 1.92 1.45
CA ILE A 112 6.88 2.89 0.38
C ILE A 112 8.14 3.04 -0.50
N ARG A 113 9.26 3.46 0.09
CA ARG A 113 10.46 3.89 -0.65
C ARG A 113 11.27 2.74 -1.22
N LYS A 114 11.36 1.61 -0.50
CA LYS A 114 12.25 0.48 -0.86
C LYS A 114 11.51 -0.64 -1.56
N VAL A 115 10.18 -0.71 -1.47
CA VAL A 115 9.39 -1.77 -2.09
C VAL A 115 8.48 -1.20 -3.16
N ILE A 116 7.56 -0.30 -2.82
CA ILE A 116 6.51 0.17 -3.74
C ILE A 116 7.12 1.04 -4.85
N GLU A 117 7.78 2.15 -4.52
CA GLU A 117 8.34 3.08 -5.52
C GLU A 117 9.40 2.43 -6.43
N LYS A 118 10.06 1.37 -5.96
CA LYS A 118 11.00 0.59 -6.78
C LYS A 118 10.30 -0.37 -7.73
N ARG A 119 9.17 -0.96 -7.33
CA ARG A 119 8.47 -2.00 -8.11
C ARG A 119 7.38 -1.47 -9.04
N TYR A 120 6.82 -0.30 -8.78
CA TYR A 120 5.71 0.23 -9.59
C TYR A 120 6.10 1.51 -10.34
N ILE A 121 5.33 1.80 -11.39
CA ILE A 121 5.23 3.15 -11.96
C ILE A 121 4.22 3.88 -11.10
N ILE A 122 4.54 5.09 -10.64
CA ILE A 122 3.62 5.88 -9.82
C ILE A 122 3.02 6.94 -10.73
N ASP A 123 1.71 6.83 -11.01
CA ASP A 123 0.96 7.83 -11.76
C ASP A 123 0.20 8.71 -10.77
N ASN A 124 0.90 9.75 -10.33
CA ASN A 124 0.26 10.82 -9.59
C ASN A 124 -0.44 11.69 -10.63
N HIS A 125 -1.72 11.44 -10.89
CA HIS A 125 -2.59 12.22 -11.79
C HIS A 125 -2.65 13.75 -11.50
N ASP A 126 -1.86 14.25 -10.55
CA ASP A 126 -1.56 15.66 -10.34
C ASP A 126 -0.54 16.13 -11.38
N SER A 127 -1.06 16.68 -12.48
CA SER A 127 -0.29 17.19 -13.62
C SER A 127 0.64 18.37 -13.30
N THR A 128 0.63 18.89 -12.06
CA THR A 128 1.49 20.02 -11.69
C THR A 128 2.93 19.61 -11.35
N LYS A 129 3.18 18.33 -11.11
CA LYS A 129 4.51 17.81 -10.79
C LYS A 129 4.96 16.80 -11.84
N GLY A 130 5.33 17.31 -13.01
CA GLY A 130 5.98 16.48 -14.03
C GLY A 130 7.20 15.75 -13.44
N GLY A 131 7.09 14.44 -13.27
CA GLY A 131 8.19 13.57 -12.82
C GLY A 131 8.25 13.23 -11.33
N ASP A 132 7.26 13.59 -10.50
CA ASP A 132 7.25 13.19 -9.09
C ASP A 132 6.91 11.69 -8.96
N THR A 133 7.92 10.88 -8.67
CA THR A 133 7.82 9.41 -8.55
C THR A 133 7.45 8.95 -7.15
N GLN A 134 7.22 9.87 -6.23
CA GLN A 134 6.84 9.56 -4.86
C GLN A 134 5.41 9.04 -4.78
N LEU A 135 5.19 7.96 -4.03
CA LEU A 135 3.83 7.50 -3.73
C LEU A 135 3.09 8.55 -2.88
N VAL A 136 1.88 8.91 -3.32
CA VAL A 136 0.92 9.69 -2.51
C VAL A 136 -0.38 8.91 -2.34
N PHE A 137 -1.02 9.09 -1.19
CA PHE A 137 -2.27 8.43 -0.85
C PHE A 137 -3.47 9.25 -1.28
N ASP A 138 -4.46 8.59 -1.86
CA ASP A 138 -5.80 9.14 -2.07
C ASP A 138 -6.58 9.19 -0.75
N SER A 139 -6.30 8.25 0.15
CA SER A 139 -6.97 8.20 1.44
C SER A 139 -6.08 7.64 2.54
N TRP A 140 -6.29 8.16 3.75
CA TRP A 140 -5.79 7.58 4.99
C TRP A 140 -7.00 7.09 5.79
N VAL A 141 -7.08 5.79 5.99
CA VAL A 141 -8.12 5.12 6.75
C VAL A 141 -7.58 4.77 8.11
N VAL A 142 -8.26 5.19 9.17
CA VAL A 142 -8.01 4.76 10.54
C VAL A 142 -9.23 3.97 10.99
N THR A 143 -9.08 2.67 11.22
CA THR A 143 -10.19 1.77 11.50
C THR A 143 -10.82 2.04 12.86
N HIS A 144 -10.02 2.39 13.87
CA HIS A 144 -10.45 2.92 15.17
C HIS A 144 -9.33 3.73 15.85
N TRP A 145 -9.67 4.47 16.92
CA TRP A 145 -8.77 5.41 17.60
C TRP A 145 -7.89 4.82 18.71
N ASP A 146 -7.76 3.50 18.76
CA ASP A 146 -6.75 2.92 19.64
C ASP A 146 -5.36 3.28 19.12
N LYS A 147 -4.43 3.52 20.06
CA LYS A 147 -3.10 4.08 19.75
C LYS A 147 -2.33 3.24 18.74
N ASP A 148 -2.56 1.94 18.75
CA ASP A 148 -1.96 0.97 17.85
C ASP A 148 -2.48 1.01 16.41
N HIS A 149 -3.51 1.82 16.11
CA HIS A 149 -4.00 1.98 14.75
C HIS A 149 -3.56 3.27 14.06
N TYR A 150 -3.30 4.36 14.78
CA TYR A 150 -2.96 5.64 14.11
C TYR A 150 -1.55 6.16 14.41
N CYS A 151 -0.87 5.68 15.46
CA CYS A 151 0.35 6.37 15.92
C CYS A 151 1.48 6.36 14.90
N GLY A 152 1.76 5.23 14.23
CA GLY A 152 2.84 5.19 13.26
C GLY A 152 2.56 6.02 12.02
N SER A 153 1.34 6.01 11.50
CA SER A 153 0.96 6.85 10.35
C SER A 153 0.93 8.33 10.72
N LEU A 154 0.39 8.68 11.89
CA LEU A 154 0.42 10.07 12.38
C LEU A 154 1.86 10.56 12.63
N THR A 155 2.74 9.72 13.21
CA THR A 155 4.15 10.07 13.38
C THR A 155 4.84 10.27 12.03
N MET A 156 4.58 9.43 11.03
CA MET A 156 5.09 9.62 9.67
C MET A 156 4.65 10.96 9.08
N ILE A 157 3.34 11.26 9.14
CA ILE A 157 2.76 12.51 8.63
C ILE A 157 3.37 13.72 9.35
N ARG A 158 3.42 13.69 10.69
CA ARG A 158 3.98 14.78 11.51
C ARG A 158 5.45 15.03 11.18
N ASN A 159 6.26 13.97 11.10
CA ASN A 159 7.69 14.09 10.84
C ASN A 159 7.94 14.70 9.45
N ASP A 160 7.18 14.29 8.43
CA ASP A 160 7.27 14.86 7.09
C ASP A 160 6.88 16.35 7.06
N VAL A 161 5.74 16.72 7.65
CA VAL A 161 5.30 18.13 7.71
C VAL A 161 6.33 18.99 8.48
N TYR A 162 6.83 18.47 9.60
CA TYR A 162 7.82 19.18 10.42
C TYR A 162 9.14 19.39 9.67
N GLN A 163 9.64 18.36 8.98
CA GLN A 163 10.84 18.49 8.16
C GLN A 163 10.64 19.51 7.04
N ARG A 164 9.48 19.50 6.38
CA ARG A 164 9.17 20.46 5.31
C ARG A 164 9.07 21.89 5.82
N TRP A 165 8.47 22.09 6.99
CA TRP A 165 8.47 23.39 7.66
C TRP A 165 9.88 23.89 7.93
N PHE A 166 10.76 23.03 8.47
CA PHE A 166 12.16 23.36 8.71
C PHE A 166 12.91 23.70 7.41
N ASP A 167 12.62 22.97 6.34
CA ASP A 167 13.15 23.23 4.99
C ASP A 167 12.57 24.49 4.31
N LYS A 168 11.71 25.26 5.00
CA LYS A 168 10.97 26.41 4.44
C LYS A 168 10.12 26.05 3.21
N LYS A 169 9.65 24.81 3.13
CA LYS A 169 8.68 24.33 2.13
C LYS A 169 7.26 24.51 2.65
N PRO A 170 6.23 24.47 1.79
CA PRO A 170 4.85 24.46 2.24
C PRO A 170 4.58 23.36 3.27
N ALA A 171 3.91 23.72 4.36
CA ALA A 171 3.55 22.88 5.51
C ALA A 171 2.45 21.86 5.16
N ARG A 172 2.74 21.00 4.18
CA ARG A 172 1.84 20.04 3.57
C ARG A 172 2.52 18.68 3.58
N CYS A 173 1.81 17.63 3.99
CA CYS A 173 2.37 16.28 4.00
C CYS A 173 2.65 15.82 2.57
N SER A 174 3.87 15.39 2.27
CA SER A 174 4.32 14.94 0.95
C SER A 174 3.69 13.63 0.51
N TYR A 175 3.08 12.87 1.43
CA TYR A 175 2.35 11.64 1.14
C TYR A 175 0.88 11.89 0.78
N PHE A 176 0.41 13.13 0.75
CA PHE A 176 -0.96 13.49 0.36
C PHE A 176 -1.02 14.11 -1.03
N LYS A 177 -2.13 13.85 -1.74
CA LYS A 177 -2.52 14.50 -2.98
C LYS A 177 -3.02 15.93 -2.72
N TYR A 178 -2.63 16.85 -3.59
CA TYR A 178 -3.10 18.23 -3.61
C TYR A 178 -3.51 18.61 -5.04
N ASP A 179 -4.34 19.63 -5.19
CA ASP A 179 -4.59 20.26 -6.48
C ASP A 179 -3.55 21.37 -6.78
N ALA A 180 -3.68 22.02 -7.94
CA ALA A 180 -2.81 23.11 -8.36
C ALA A 180 -2.87 24.35 -7.45
N GLN A 181 -4.00 24.56 -6.78
CA GLN A 181 -4.21 25.63 -5.80
C GLN A 181 -3.63 25.25 -4.43
N GLY A 182 -3.29 23.98 -4.25
CA GLY A 182 -2.71 23.44 -3.05
C GLY A 182 -3.72 22.99 -2.00
N ASN A 183 -4.97 22.79 -2.37
CA ASN A 183 -5.98 22.17 -1.51
C ASN A 183 -5.68 20.68 -1.39
N CYS A 184 -5.85 20.11 -0.19
CA CYS A 184 -5.65 18.68 0.01
C CYS A 184 -6.80 17.89 -0.62
N LEU A 185 -6.46 16.98 -1.52
CA LEU A 185 -7.40 16.05 -2.16
C LEU A 185 -7.45 14.69 -1.46
N SER A 186 -6.50 14.43 -0.56
CA SER A 186 -6.50 13.18 0.22
C SER A 186 -7.59 13.24 1.27
N VAL A 187 -8.34 12.15 1.40
CA VAL A 187 -9.43 12.04 2.37
C VAL A 187 -8.96 11.24 3.57
N MET A 188 -9.23 11.75 4.78
CA MET A 188 -9.15 10.95 5.99
C MET A 188 -10.51 10.28 6.23
N TYR A 189 -10.51 8.97 6.42
CA TYR A 189 -11.72 8.23 6.79
C TYR A 189 -11.51 7.54 8.13
N CYS A 190 -12.41 7.80 9.08
CA CYS A 190 -12.40 7.17 10.40
C CYS A 190 -13.85 6.90 10.83
N PRO A 191 -14.34 5.64 10.71
CA PRO A 191 -15.76 5.33 10.89
C PRO A 191 -16.22 5.30 12.35
N ALA A 192 -15.33 5.04 13.30
CA ALA A 192 -15.64 4.99 14.72
C ALA A 192 -14.95 6.18 15.40
N TRP A 193 -15.67 7.30 15.53
CA TRP A 193 -15.20 8.51 16.21
C TRP A 193 -15.65 8.57 17.68
N ASP A 194 -16.46 7.60 18.10
CA ASP A 194 -17.20 7.58 19.37
C ASP A 194 -16.36 7.07 20.55
#